data_AF-A0A2W4K1W3-F1
#
_entry.id   AF-A0A2W4K1W3-F1
#
_cell.length_a   1.000
_cell.length_b   1.000
_cell.length_c   1.000
_cell.angle_alpha   90.00
_cell.angle_beta   90.00
_cell.angle_gamma   90.00
#
_symmetry.space_group_name_H-M   'P 1'
#
loop_
_entity.id
_entity.type
_entity.pdbx_description
1 polymer ?
#
loop_
_entity_poly.entity_id
_entity_poly.type
_entity_poly.pdbx_seq_one_letter_code
_entity_poly.pdbx_strand_id
1 'polypeptide(L)'
;MISMQSVSKTKYSELEKEVMLLLAAWELILDLVNYDKLEMDYFKEGTVMFQNDAQRRLFHVLFADFLSAPRYEAFRPGMTEKDKTESFMRLLTRVVEKPLLSTEVKPLKKAIDNIDKFFGEKFVLNDMWLPTIDRHATIKIDPKTLLLLCGNHVKHSFSRLEIDARALVKVFKENDIDIGIDEVFMILPELLEWFLIVYYQNEKSIVNLLNELRWGLYRYIREEFERSFFWKEPYMGVRQYGFNVPKECATRIGSHCYWELMNAVRREPNFPLFENQRALRLIFDFKS
;
A
#
# COMPACT_ATOMS: atom_id res chain seq x y z
N MET A 1 32.70 -14.09 12.33
CA MET A 1 32.17 -12.73 12.59
C MET A 1 32.48 -11.86 11.38
N ILE A 2 31.52 -11.69 10.49
CA ILE A 2 31.64 -10.76 9.35
C ILE A 2 31.39 -9.36 9.92
N SER A 3 32.43 -8.53 9.91
CA SER A 3 32.34 -7.11 10.25
C SER A 3 31.33 -6.45 9.33
N MET A 4 30.20 -5.99 9.88
CA MET A 4 29.33 -5.03 9.21
C MET A 4 30.13 -3.75 9.07
N GLN A 5 30.73 -3.57 7.89
CA GLN A 5 31.28 -2.29 7.48
C GLN A 5 30.18 -1.25 7.63
N SER A 6 30.46 -0.21 8.41
CA SER A 6 29.61 0.96 8.57
C SER A 6 29.28 1.51 7.19
N VAL A 7 28.00 1.41 6.79
CA VAL A 7 27.50 2.05 5.60
C VAL A 7 27.77 3.55 5.72
N SER A 8 28.66 4.06 4.89
CA SER A 8 28.93 5.49 4.72
C SER A 8 27.59 6.22 4.59
N LYS A 9 27.37 7.27 5.40
CA LYS A 9 26.22 8.19 5.27
C LYS A 9 26.31 8.91 3.93
N THR A 10 25.92 8.21 2.87
CA THR A 10 25.80 8.78 1.53
C THR A 10 24.67 9.79 1.62
N LYS A 11 24.98 11.07 1.36
CA LYS A 11 24.01 12.15 1.37
C LYS A 11 23.38 12.21 -0.01
N TYR A 12 22.11 11.86 -0.10
CA TYR A 12 21.33 11.87 -1.33
C TYR A 12 20.70 13.24 -1.57
N SER A 13 20.61 13.66 -2.82
CA SER A 13 19.90 14.88 -3.21
C SER A 13 18.39 14.72 -2.99
N GLU A 14 17.64 15.81 -2.89
CA GLU A 14 16.18 15.73 -2.74
C GLU A 14 15.53 15.05 -3.96
N LEU A 15 16.10 15.22 -5.16
CA LEU A 15 15.63 14.55 -6.35
C LEU A 15 15.85 13.03 -6.29
N GLU A 16 17.01 12.58 -5.82
CA GLU A 16 17.29 11.15 -5.64
C GLU A 16 16.30 10.52 -4.65
N LYS A 17 15.97 11.23 -3.56
CA LYS A 17 14.98 10.75 -2.58
C LYS A 17 13.61 10.58 -3.20
N GLU A 18 13.16 11.58 -3.98
CA GLU A 18 11.87 11.53 -4.67
C GLU A 18 11.83 10.36 -5.67
N VAL A 19 12.86 10.21 -6.50
CA VAL A 19 12.99 9.12 -7.48
C VAL A 19 12.93 7.75 -6.80
N MET A 20 13.71 7.55 -5.73
CA MET A 20 13.76 6.28 -5.02
C MET A 20 12.44 5.94 -4.33
N LEU A 21 11.76 6.95 -3.75
CA LEU A 21 10.45 6.79 -3.16
C LEU A 21 9.39 6.41 -4.21
N LEU A 22 9.38 7.09 -5.35
CA LEU A 22 8.42 6.84 -6.43
C LEU A 22 8.62 5.46 -7.06
N LEU A 23 9.88 5.01 -7.22
CA LEU A 23 10.17 3.67 -7.69
C LEU A 23 9.66 2.61 -6.71
N ALA A 24 9.95 2.77 -5.42
CA ALA A 24 9.45 1.86 -4.39
C ALA A 24 7.90 1.83 -4.38
N ALA A 25 7.26 2.98 -4.58
CA ALA A 25 5.79 3.07 -4.65
C ALA A 25 5.25 2.29 -5.84
N TRP A 26 5.87 2.51 -7.00
CA TRP A 26 5.48 1.88 -8.24
C TRP A 26 5.58 0.35 -8.15
N GLU A 27 6.70 -0.17 -7.65
CA GLU A 27 6.93 -1.61 -7.52
C GLU A 27 5.91 -2.27 -6.57
N LEU A 28 5.69 -1.69 -5.39
CA LEU A 28 4.72 -2.23 -4.43
C LEU A 28 3.29 -2.27 -5.00
N ILE A 29 2.89 -1.22 -5.73
CA ILE A 29 1.53 -1.14 -6.29
C ILE A 29 1.37 -2.05 -7.51
N LEU A 30 2.41 -2.20 -8.32
CA LEU A 30 2.39 -3.09 -9.50
C LEU A 30 2.11 -4.54 -9.08
N ASP A 31 2.71 -4.99 -7.98
CA ASP A 31 2.47 -6.33 -7.44
C ASP A 31 1.05 -6.51 -6.90
N LEU A 32 0.38 -5.44 -6.49
CA LEU A 32 -0.98 -5.45 -5.95
C LEU A 32 -2.05 -5.41 -7.04
N VAL A 33 -1.87 -4.60 -8.08
CA VAL A 33 -2.89 -4.34 -9.11
C VAL A 33 -2.41 -4.77 -10.50
N ASN A 34 -2.72 -6.00 -10.89
CA ASN A 34 -2.34 -6.60 -12.17
C ASN A 34 -3.33 -7.72 -12.57
N TYR A 35 -3.29 -8.12 -13.84
CA TYR A 35 -4.16 -9.17 -14.39
C TYR A 35 -3.82 -10.59 -13.90
N ASP A 36 -2.63 -10.81 -13.32
CA ASP A 36 -2.29 -12.12 -12.73
C ASP A 36 -3.10 -12.35 -11.44
N LYS A 37 -3.47 -11.28 -10.74
CA LYS A 37 -4.25 -11.31 -9.50
C LYS A 37 -5.73 -11.03 -9.72
N LEU A 38 -6.03 -10.12 -10.63
CA LEU A 38 -7.34 -9.52 -10.82
C LEU A 38 -7.92 -9.89 -12.18
N GLU A 39 -9.22 -10.08 -12.21
CA GLU A 39 -10.02 -10.14 -13.42
C GLU A 39 -11.04 -9.00 -13.44
N MET A 40 -11.32 -8.49 -14.63
CA MET A 40 -12.43 -7.56 -14.84
C MET A 40 -13.63 -8.34 -15.36
N ASP A 41 -14.73 -8.28 -14.61
CA ASP A 41 -16.02 -8.75 -15.08
C ASP A 41 -16.65 -7.66 -15.96
N TYR A 42 -16.43 -7.79 -17.27
CA TYR A 42 -16.98 -6.88 -18.27
C TYR A 42 -18.51 -6.96 -18.39
N PHE A 43 -19.16 -7.99 -17.83
CA PHE A 43 -20.61 -8.16 -17.87
C PHE A 43 -21.32 -7.53 -16.66
N LYS A 44 -20.62 -7.37 -15.53
CA LYS A 44 -21.13 -6.70 -14.32
C LYS A 44 -20.47 -5.34 -14.11
N GLU A 45 -20.78 -4.38 -14.98
CA GLU A 45 -20.40 -2.97 -14.83
C GLU A 45 -18.88 -2.72 -14.62
N GLY A 46 -18.00 -3.63 -15.09
CA GLY A 46 -16.56 -3.49 -14.87
C GLY A 46 -16.12 -3.81 -13.43
N THR A 47 -16.88 -4.66 -12.73
CA THR A 47 -16.53 -5.13 -11.40
C THR A 47 -15.20 -5.89 -11.43
N VAL A 48 -14.31 -5.57 -10.49
CA VAL A 48 -13.05 -6.31 -10.31
C VAL A 48 -13.24 -7.45 -9.33
N MET A 49 -12.71 -8.62 -9.68
CA MET A 49 -12.66 -9.80 -8.82
C MET A 49 -11.24 -10.36 -8.77
N PHE A 50 -10.94 -11.18 -7.77
CA PHE A 50 -9.70 -11.95 -7.72
C PHE A 50 -9.84 -13.20 -8.56
N GLN A 51 -8.78 -13.55 -9.29
CA GLN A 51 -8.71 -14.76 -10.13
C GLN A 51 -9.03 -16.05 -9.36
N ASN A 52 -8.63 -16.11 -8.09
CA ASN A 52 -8.94 -17.18 -7.15
C ASN A 52 -8.55 -16.77 -5.71
N ASP A 53 -8.90 -17.61 -4.74
CA ASP A 53 -8.60 -17.38 -3.33
C ASP A 53 -7.10 -17.31 -3.01
N ALA A 54 -6.24 -18.00 -3.75
CA ALA A 54 -4.80 -17.92 -3.53
C ALA A 54 -4.25 -16.54 -3.91
N GLN A 55 -4.71 -15.97 -5.04
CA GLN A 55 -4.36 -14.61 -5.44
C GLN A 55 -4.93 -13.56 -4.49
N ARG A 56 -6.17 -13.76 -4.01
CA ARG A 56 -6.77 -12.91 -2.97
C ARG A 56 -5.95 -12.90 -1.67
N ARG A 57 -5.55 -14.08 -1.19
CA ARG A 57 -4.69 -14.21 0.00
C ARG A 57 -3.33 -13.56 -0.20
N LEU A 58 -2.70 -13.76 -1.37
CA LEU A 58 -1.43 -13.12 -1.71
C LEU A 58 -1.57 -11.59 -1.73
N PHE A 59 -2.64 -11.07 -2.32
CA PHE A 59 -2.95 -9.64 -2.29
C PHE A 59 -3.06 -9.11 -0.85
N HIS A 60 -3.72 -9.83 0.05
CA HIS A 60 -3.82 -9.41 1.47
C HIS A 60 -2.44 -9.30 2.15
N VAL A 61 -1.57 -10.28 1.89
CA VAL A 61 -0.21 -10.29 2.45
C VAL A 61 0.60 -9.11 1.93
N LEU A 62 0.62 -8.91 0.61
CA LEU A 62 1.34 -7.81 -0.02
C LEU A 62 0.78 -6.44 0.40
N PHE A 63 -0.53 -6.34 0.58
CA PHE A 63 -1.17 -5.11 0.99
C PHE A 63 -0.84 -4.75 2.45
N ALA A 64 -0.78 -5.74 3.34
CA ALA A 64 -0.28 -5.52 4.69
C ALA A 64 1.19 -5.07 4.72
N ASP A 65 2.03 -5.63 3.83
CA ASP A 65 3.41 -5.18 3.67
C ASP A 65 3.46 -3.73 3.11
N PHE A 66 2.56 -3.34 2.21
CA PHE A 66 2.42 -1.96 1.71
C PHE A 66 1.97 -0.96 2.79
N LEU A 67 1.03 -1.36 3.66
CA LEU A 67 0.56 -0.54 4.78
C LEU A 67 1.61 -0.39 5.89
N SER A 68 2.57 -1.30 5.92
CA SER A 68 3.70 -1.28 6.84
C SER A 68 4.75 -0.26 6.39
N ALA A 69 5.47 0.32 7.34
CA ALA A 69 6.56 1.24 7.01
C ALA A 69 7.73 0.46 6.38
N PRO A 70 8.39 0.98 5.32
CA PRO A 70 9.53 0.30 4.68
C PRO A 70 10.64 0.00 5.70
N ARG A 71 11.14 -1.23 5.84
CA ARG A 71 12.07 -1.55 6.93
C ARG A 71 13.55 -1.27 6.65
N TYR A 72 13.91 -1.00 5.39
CA TYR A 72 15.32 -0.89 4.99
C TYR A 72 15.80 0.55 4.92
N GLU A 73 16.86 0.86 5.65
CA GLU A 73 17.43 2.21 5.77
C GLU A 73 18.00 2.72 4.44
N ALA A 74 18.48 1.83 3.56
CA ALA A 74 19.04 2.22 2.26
C ALA A 74 17.99 2.63 1.22
N PHE A 75 16.72 2.22 1.40
CA PHE A 75 15.56 2.73 0.62
C PHE A 75 14.88 3.92 1.32
N ARG A 76 15.51 4.44 2.40
CA ARG A 76 15.14 5.68 3.09
C ARG A 76 16.30 6.69 3.10
N PRO A 77 16.98 6.92 1.97
CA PRO A 77 18.15 7.76 1.94
C PRO A 77 17.85 9.20 2.39
N GLY A 78 18.53 9.67 3.44
CA GLY A 78 18.39 11.05 3.94
C GLY A 78 16.99 11.42 4.45
N MET A 79 16.20 10.40 4.84
CA MET A 79 15.05 10.52 5.72
C MET A 79 15.54 10.73 7.15
N THR A 80 14.97 11.71 7.84
CA THR A 80 15.23 11.95 9.26
C THR A 80 14.67 10.82 10.12
N GLU A 81 15.05 10.74 11.40
CA GLU A 81 14.49 9.75 12.33
C GLU A 81 12.98 9.89 12.51
N LYS A 82 12.45 11.10 12.26
CA LYS A 82 11.03 11.38 12.20
C LYS A 82 10.37 10.75 10.96
N ASP A 83 11.06 10.74 9.82
CA ASP A 83 10.55 10.16 8.56
C ASP A 83 10.57 8.63 8.62
N LYS A 84 11.42 8.02 9.45
CA LYS A 84 11.47 6.56 9.63
C LYS A 84 10.21 5.97 10.25
N THR A 85 9.43 6.79 10.96
CA THR A 85 8.15 6.41 11.57
C THR A 85 6.94 6.84 10.74
N GLU A 86 7.16 7.59 9.65
CA GLU A 86 6.09 8.03 8.77
C GLU A 86 5.59 6.88 7.87
N SER A 87 4.29 6.93 7.54
CA SER A 87 3.68 5.99 6.62
C SER A 87 4.15 6.24 5.19
N PHE A 88 4.08 5.21 4.35
CA PHE A 88 4.38 5.33 2.93
C PHE A 88 3.54 6.41 2.23
N MET A 89 2.26 6.54 2.62
CA MET A 89 1.37 7.59 2.13
C MET A 89 1.85 8.99 2.48
N ARG A 90 2.33 9.22 3.71
CA ARG A 90 2.85 10.53 4.12
C ARG A 90 4.06 10.96 3.29
N LEU A 91 4.90 10.00 2.93
CA LEU A 91 6.05 10.24 2.06
C LEU A 91 5.59 10.66 0.65
N LEU A 92 4.58 10.00 0.08
CA LEU A 92 3.99 10.39 -1.19
C LEU A 92 3.31 11.78 -1.13
N THR A 93 2.68 12.13 -0.01
CA THR A 93 2.12 13.48 0.18
C THR A 93 3.19 14.55 0.01
N ARG A 94 4.42 14.33 0.51
CA ARG A 94 5.51 15.30 0.37
C ARG A 94 5.94 15.53 -1.08
N VAL A 95 5.88 14.50 -1.92
CA VAL A 95 6.15 14.63 -3.36
C VAL A 95 5.15 15.58 -4.00
N VAL A 96 3.88 15.47 -3.63
CA VAL A 96 2.83 16.37 -4.12
C VAL A 96 2.99 17.80 -3.56
N GLU A 97 3.43 17.95 -2.31
CA GLU A 97 3.66 19.25 -1.66
C GLU A 97 4.87 19.99 -2.25
N LYS A 98 5.90 19.26 -2.70
CA LYS A 98 7.13 19.81 -3.27
C LYS A 98 7.64 18.93 -4.42
N PRO A 99 6.97 18.96 -5.59
CA PRO A 99 7.33 18.08 -6.70
C PRO A 99 8.64 18.54 -7.37
N LEU A 100 9.52 17.60 -7.70
CA LEU A 100 10.77 17.89 -8.41
C LEU A 100 10.81 17.31 -9.83
N LEU A 101 10.02 16.26 -10.10
CA LEU A 101 10.01 15.59 -11.41
C LEU A 101 8.94 16.11 -12.38
N SER A 102 7.85 16.69 -11.88
CA SER A 102 6.71 17.04 -12.72
C SER A 102 5.92 18.20 -12.16
N THR A 103 5.28 18.95 -13.03
CA THR A 103 4.38 20.05 -12.63
C THR A 103 2.94 19.57 -12.45
N GLU A 104 2.56 18.45 -13.05
CA GLU A 104 1.19 17.91 -12.99
C GLU A 104 1.00 16.96 -11.80
N VAL A 105 0.67 17.54 -10.65
CA VAL A 105 0.49 16.81 -9.39
C VAL A 105 -0.94 16.36 -9.11
N LYS A 106 -1.94 16.93 -9.80
CA LYS A 106 -3.36 16.77 -9.44
C LYS A 106 -3.84 15.32 -9.40
N PRO A 107 -3.50 14.44 -10.37
CA PRO A 107 -3.97 13.06 -10.36
C PRO A 107 -3.42 12.27 -9.17
N LEU A 108 -2.13 12.43 -8.88
CA LEU A 108 -1.47 11.78 -7.74
C LEU A 108 -2.05 12.30 -6.41
N LYS A 109 -2.23 13.63 -6.29
CA LYS A 109 -2.85 14.24 -5.11
C LYS A 109 -4.24 13.66 -4.85
N LYS A 110 -5.09 13.61 -5.88
CA LYS A 110 -6.46 13.09 -5.76
C LYS A 110 -6.47 11.65 -5.25
N ALA A 111 -5.59 10.79 -5.77
CA ALA A 111 -5.50 9.41 -5.32
C ALA A 111 -5.05 9.30 -3.85
N ILE A 112 -4.07 10.11 -3.43
CA ILE A 112 -3.62 10.19 -2.03
C ILE A 112 -4.77 10.66 -1.13
N ASP A 113 -5.45 11.75 -1.50
CA ASP A 113 -6.58 12.29 -0.73
C ASP A 113 -7.71 11.23 -0.58
N ASN A 114 -7.99 10.46 -1.63
CA ASN A 114 -9.00 9.39 -1.60
C ASN A 114 -8.60 8.26 -0.64
N ILE A 115 -7.32 7.87 -0.63
CA ILE A 115 -6.78 6.88 0.31
C ILE A 115 -6.87 7.40 1.74
N ASP A 116 -6.42 8.64 1.99
CA ASP A 116 -6.46 9.25 3.31
C ASP A 116 -7.89 9.36 3.83
N LYS A 117 -8.84 9.71 2.96
CA LYS A 117 -10.27 9.71 3.30
C LYS A 117 -10.78 8.32 3.69
N PHE A 118 -10.38 7.28 2.95
CA PHE A 118 -10.78 5.90 3.27
C PHE A 118 -10.26 5.46 4.65
N PHE A 119 -9.00 5.76 4.96
CA PHE A 119 -8.40 5.41 6.25
C PHE A 119 -8.80 6.35 7.41
N GLY A 120 -9.32 7.55 7.12
CA GLY A 120 -9.73 8.52 8.13
C GLY A 120 -11.02 8.17 8.88
N GLU A 121 -11.79 7.18 8.40
CA GLU A 121 -13.06 6.78 8.99
C GLU A 121 -12.96 5.39 9.63
N LYS A 122 -13.27 5.27 10.93
CA LYS A 122 -13.25 3.97 11.64
C LYS A 122 -14.31 3.02 11.09
N PHE A 123 -13.97 1.73 11.00
CA PHE A 123 -14.95 0.67 10.84
C PHE A 123 -15.66 0.41 12.16
N VAL A 124 -16.96 0.14 12.08
CA VAL A 124 -17.79 -0.19 13.24
C VAL A 124 -18.30 -1.61 13.05
N LEU A 125 -17.89 -2.51 13.94
CA LEU A 125 -18.39 -3.87 14.00
C LEU A 125 -19.37 -3.92 15.17
N ASN A 126 -20.65 -3.91 14.85
CA ASN A 126 -21.72 -3.96 15.84
C ASN A 126 -22.01 -5.40 16.22
N ASP A 127 -22.31 -5.59 17.50
CA ASP A 127 -22.89 -6.82 18.05
C ASP A 127 -22.16 -8.11 17.64
N MET A 128 -20.83 -8.06 17.63
CA MET A 128 -20.01 -9.24 17.39
C MET A 128 -20.24 -10.25 18.50
N TRP A 129 -20.68 -11.44 18.13
CA TRP A 129 -20.77 -12.56 19.07
C TRP A 129 -19.41 -13.25 19.22
N LEU A 130 -18.90 -13.32 20.44
CA LEU A 130 -17.62 -13.94 20.84
C LEU A 130 -17.89 -15.10 21.80
N PRO A 131 -18.31 -16.27 21.29
CA PRO A 131 -18.80 -17.38 22.12
C PRO A 131 -17.75 -17.94 23.08
N THR A 132 -16.45 -17.90 22.73
CA THR A 132 -15.40 -18.44 23.60
C THR A 132 -15.31 -17.72 24.94
N ILE A 133 -15.75 -16.46 25.02
CA ILE A 133 -15.82 -15.67 26.26
C ILE A 133 -17.26 -15.25 26.61
N ASP A 134 -18.25 -15.86 25.97
CA ASP A 134 -19.69 -15.62 26.19
C ASP A 134 -20.06 -14.12 26.17
N ARG A 135 -19.59 -13.39 25.15
CA ARG A 135 -19.70 -11.91 25.12
C ARG A 135 -20.13 -11.38 23.75
N HIS A 136 -21.06 -10.43 23.78
CA HIS A 136 -21.32 -9.53 22.65
C HIS A 136 -20.42 -8.29 22.75
N ALA A 137 -19.85 -7.87 21.63
CA ALA A 137 -18.96 -6.71 21.57
C ALA A 137 -19.30 -5.81 20.38
N THR A 138 -19.33 -4.51 20.62
CA THR A 138 -19.33 -3.52 19.53
C THR A 138 -18.00 -2.80 19.56
N ILE A 139 -17.25 -2.86 18.46
CA ILE A 139 -15.93 -2.21 18.38
C ILE A 139 -15.84 -1.24 17.21
N LYS A 140 -15.20 -0.11 17.46
CA LYS A 140 -14.74 0.85 16.47
C LYS A 140 -13.25 0.67 16.29
N ILE A 141 -12.85 0.26 15.09
CA ILE A 141 -11.47 -0.05 14.76
C ILE A 141 -11.00 0.80 13.57
N ASP A 142 -9.76 1.26 13.65
CA ASP A 142 -9.09 1.93 12.53
C ASP A 142 -8.95 0.96 11.33
N PRO A 143 -9.30 1.36 10.09
CA PRO A 143 -9.25 0.47 8.94
C PRO A 143 -7.86 -0.11 8.72
N LYS A 144 -6.80 0.69 8.89
CA LYS A 144 -5.43 0.22 8.70
C LYS A 144 -5.10 -0.90 9.69
N THR A 145 -5.50 -0.75 10.95
CA THR A 145 -5.31 -1.77 11.98
C THR A 145 -6.04 -3.06 11.63
N LEU A 146 -7.32 -2.99 11.26
CA LEU A 146 -8.10 -4.17 10.86
C LEU A 146 -7.47 -4.88 9.64
N LEU A 147 -7.10 -4.12 8.60
CA LEU A 147 -6.55 -4.66 7.37
C LEU A 147 -5.17 -5.30 7.57
N LEU A 148 -4.32 -4.71 8.44
CA LEU A 148 -3.05 -5.30 8.85
C LEU A 148 -3.24 -6.62 9.60
N LEU A 149 -4.18 -6.68 10.54
CA LEU A 149 -4.49 -7.90 11.30
C LEU A 149 -4.91 -9.04 10.37
N CYS A 150 -5.79 -8.76 9.39
CA CYS A 150 -6.19 -9.75 8.39
C CYS A 150 -5.01 -10.25 7.55
N GLY A 151 -4.15 -9.36 7.05
CA GLY A 151 -2.99 -9.76 6.23
C GLY A 151 -1.94 -10.54 7.02
N ASN A 152 -1.66 -10.14 8.26
CA ASN A 152 -0.75 -10.87 9.14
C ASN A 152 -1.29 -12.25 9.51
N HIS A 153 -2.59 -12.38 9.75
CA HIS A 153 -3.21 -13.68 10.01
C HIS A 153 -3.05 -14.66 8.85
N VAL A 154 -3.16 -14.19 7.60
CA VAL A 154 -2.91 -15.03 6.41
C VAL A 154 -1.45 -15.48 6.32
N LYS A 155 -0.51 -14.66 6.83
CA LYS A 155 0.95 -14.86 6.74
C LYS A 155 1.55 -15.67 7.90
N HIS A 156 0.94 -15.64 9.08
CA HIS A 156 1.56 -16.03 10.34
C HIS A 156 0.75 -17.06 11.12
N SER A 157 1.44 -17.99 11.78
CA SER A 157 0.85 -18.86 12.80
C SER A 157 0.53 -18.05 14.06
N PHE A 158 -0.40 -18.55 14.90
CA PHE A 158 -0.82 -17.87 16.14
C PHE A 158 0.37 -17.44 17.03
N SER A 159 1.44 -18.24 17.09
CA SER A 159 2.66 -17.96 17.84
C SER A 159 3.46 -16.72 17.39
N ARG A 160 3.12 -16.14 16.24
CA ARG A 160 3.74 -14.93 15.68
C ARG A 160 2.81 -13.72 15.69
N LEU A 161 1.60 -13.85 16.27
CA LEU A 161 0.58 -12.81 16.33
C LEU A 161 0.59 -12.03 17.66
N GLU A 162 1.68 -12.05 18.44
CA GLU A 162 1.74 -11.32 19.72
C GLU A 162 1.58 -9.81 19.54
N ILE A 163 2.23 -9.23 18.52
CA ILE A 163 2.10 -7.80 18.21
C ILE A 163 0.65 -7.46 17.85
N ASP A 164 0.03 -8.32 17.04
CA ASP A 164 -1.35 -8.19 16.60
C ASP A 164 -2.34 -8.34 17.78
N ALA A 165 -2.11 -9.29 18.67
CA ALA A 165 -2.89 -9.50 19.88
C ALA A 165 -2.80 -8.29 20.83
N ARG A 166 -1.61 -7.71 21.02
CA ARG A 166 -1.44 -6.47 21.81
C ARG A 166 -2.16 -5.28 21.17
N ALA A 167 -2.16 -5.18 19.83
CA ALA A 167 -2.93 -4.16 19.13
C ALA A 167 -4.44 -4.34 19.36
N LEU A 168 -4.93 -5.58 19.35
CA LEU A 168 -6.31 -5.91 19.67
C LEU A 168 -6.69 -5.54 21.10
N VAL A 169 -5.89 -5.88 22.11
CA VAL A 169 -6.12 -5.45 23.51
C VAL A 169 -6.31 -3.92 23.58
N LYS A 170 -5.49 -3.17 22.87
CA LYS A 170 -5.62 -1.71 22.80
C LYS A 170 -6.94 -1.29 22.13
N VAL A 171 -7.33 -1.92 21.02
CA VAL A 171 -8.61 -1.65 20.34
C VAL A 171 -9.79 -1.92 21.28
N PHE A 172 -9.82 -3.04 21.99
CA PHE A 172 -10.88 -3.34 22.94
C PHE A 172 -10.95 -2.32 24.07
N LYS A 173 -9.80 -1.94 24.63
CA LYS A 173 -9.71 -0.89 25.65
C LYS A 173 -10.19 0.47 25.15
N GLU A 174 -9.89 0.84 23.91
CA GLU A 174 -10.39 2.07 23.26
C GLU A 174 -11.91 2.04 23.01
N ASN A 175 -12.54 0.87 23.12
CA ASN A 175 -13.98 0.66 23.02
C ASN A 175 -14.62 0.30 24.38
N ASP A 176 -13.94 0.63 25.48
CA ASP A 176 -14.41 0.42 26.85
C ASP A 176 -14.70 -1.06 27.21
N ILE A 177 -14.01 -1.99 26.55
CA ILE A 177 -14.09 -3.43 26.83
C ILE A 177 -12.76 -3.88 27.45
N ASP A 178 -12.85 -4.37 28.69
CA ASP A 178 -11.69 -4.93 29.39
C ASP A 178 -11.53 -6.41 29.03
N ILE A 179 -10.40 -6.72 28.37
CA ILE A 179 -9.94 -8.08 28.10
C ILE A 179 -8.41 -8.15 28.16
N GLY A 180 -7.91 -9.29 28.64
CA GLY A 180 -6.48 -9.61 28.66
C GLY A 180 -5.94 -10.12 27.33
N ILE A 181 -4.61 -10.24 27.23
CA ILE A 181 -3.96 -10.82 26.04
C ILE A 181 -4.33 -12.30 25.83
N ASP A 182 -4.51 -13.04 26.92
CA ASP A 182 -4.88 -14.46 26.89
C ASP A 182 -6.28 -14.64 26.31
N GLU A 183 -7.25 -13.82 26.77
CA GLU A 183 -8.61 -13.79 26.22
C GLU A 183 -8.58 -13.43 24.73
N VAL A 184 -7.77 -12.44 24.31
CA VAL A 184 -7.60 -12.11 22.89
C VAL A 184 -7.12 -13.31 22.10
N PHE A 185 -6.14 -14.08 22.58
CA PHE A 185 -5.69 -15.29 21.88
C PHE A 185 -6.78 -16.36 21.80
N MET A 186 -7.63 -16.47 22.82
CA MET A 186 -8.76 -17.41 22.83
C MET A 186 -9.80 -17.06 21.77
N ILE A 187 -10.16 -15.78 21.63
CA ILE A 187 -11.17 -15.31 20.66
C ILE A 187 -10.61 -14.93 19.30
N LEU A 188 -9.29 -15.04 19.09
CA LEU A 188 -8.64 -14.56 17.86
C LEU A 188 -9.25 -15.15 16.59
N PRO A 189 -9.54 -16.47 16.49
CA PRO A 189 -10.21 -17.02 15.31
C PRO A 189 -11.57 -16.38 15.03
N GLU A 190 -12.39 -16.18 16.07
CA GLU A 190 -13.73 -15.57 15.98
C GLU A 190 -13.65 -14.12 15.50
N LEU A 191 -12.72 -13.34 16.04
CA LEU A 191 -12.48 -11.95 15.62
C LEU A 191 -12.05 -11.86 14.16
N LEU A 192 -11.20 -12.78 13.73
CA LEU A 192 -10.69 -12.78 12.37
C LEU A 192 -11.78 -13.12 11.35
N GLU A 193 -12.76 -13.96 11.70
CA GLU A 193 -13.94 -14.18 10.85
C GLU A 193 -14.72 -12.88 10.64
N TRP A 194 -15.00 -12.15 11.71
CA TRP A 194 -15.63 -10.83 11.64
C TRP A 194 -14.82 -9.84 10.80
N PHE A 195 -13.50 -9.79 10.98
CA PHE A 195 -12.64 -8.87 10.26
C PHE A 195 -12.51 -9.21 8.79
N LEU A 196 -12.47 -10.50 8.44
CA LEU A 196 -12.43 -10.94 7.05
C LEU A 196 -13.71 -10.55 6.31
N ILE A 197 -14.88 -10.59 6.95
CA ILE A 197 -16.14 -10.11 6.35
C ILE A 197 -16.01 -8.62 5.98
N VAL A 198 -15.56 -7.78 6.93
CA VAL A 198 -15.37 -6.35 6.69
C VAL A 198 -14.32 -6.11 5.59
N TYR A 199 -13.21 -6.85 5.63
CA TYR A 199 -12.17 -6.77 4.61
C TYR A 199 -12.74 -7.07 3.22
N TYR A 200 -13.41 -8.22 3.07
CA TYR A 200 -13.96 -8.68 1.80
C TYR A 200 -15.00 -7.72 1.21
N GLN A 201 -15.79 -7.06 2.05
CA GLN A 201 -16.73 -6.03 1.60
C GLN A 201 -16.03 -4.78 1.06
N ASN A 202 -14.82 -4.48 1.52
CA ASN A 202 -14.05 -3.31 1.13
C ASN A 202 -12.97 -3.60 0.08
N GLU A 203 -12.72 -4.87 -0.27
CA GLU A 203 -11.60 -5.27 -1.14
C GLU A 203 -11.62 -4.55 -2.50
N LYS A 204 -12.80 -4.44 -3.12
CA LYS A 204 -12.95 -3.75 -4.41
C LYS A 204 -12.60 -2.29 -4.29
N SER A 205 -13.03 -1.65 -3.21
CA SER A 205 -12.70 -0.24 -2.93
C SER A 205 -11.21 -0.07 -2.71
N ILE A 206 -10.56 -0.97 -1.98
CA ILE A 206 -9.11 -0.96 -1.78
C ILE A 206 -8.38 -1.13 -3.11
N VAL A 207 -8.77 -2.10 -3.94
CA VAL A 207 -8.17 -2.31 -5.26
C VAL A 207 -8.34 -1.07 -6.14
N ASN A 208 -9.51 -0.43 -6.13
CA ASN A 208 -9.71 0.81 -6.88
C ASN A 208 -8.81 1.95 -6.37
N LEU A 209 -8.73 2.16 -5.06
CA LEU A 209 -7.85 3.17 -4.46
C LEU A 209 -6.38 2.95 -4.86
N LEU A 210 -5.91 1.71 -4.85
CA LEU A 210 -4.56 1.35 -5.29
C LEU A 210 -4.37 1.57 -6.79
N ASN A 211 -5.37 1.25 -7.61
CA ASN A 211 -5.32 1.49 -9.05
C ASN A 211 -5.33 2.98 -9.39
N GLU A 212 -6.14 3.79 -8.70
CA GLU A 212 -6.12 5.25 -8.79
C GLU A 212 -4.74 5.80 -8.43
N LEU A 213 -4.10 5.26 -7.39
CA LEU A 213 -2.73 5.63 -7.02
C LEU A 213 -1.71 5.23 -8.09
N ARG A 214 -1.83 4.03 -8.68
CA ARG A 214 -0.99 3.58 -9.82
C ARG A 214 -1.07 4.55 -10.99
N TRP A 215 -2.29 4.91 -11.39
CA TRP A 215 -2.54 5.88 -12.46
C TRP A 215 -2.09 7.29 -12.11
N GLY A 216 -2.24 7.70 -10.85
CA GLY A 216 -1.75 8.96 -10.32
C GLY A 216 -0.22 9.08 -10.43
N LEU A 217 0.50 8.04 -10.00
CA LEU A 217 1.96 7.95 -10.14
C LEU A 217 2.38 8.00 -11.60
N TYR A 218 1.72 7.22 -12.46
CA TYR A 218 2.03 7.20 -13.89
C TYR A 218 1.94 8.59 -14.51
N ARG A 219 0.82 9.29 -14.27
CA ARG A 219 0.59 10.63 -14.81
C ARG A 219 1.57 11.66 -14.26
N TYR A 220 1.92 11.55 -12.98
CA TYR A 220 2.94 12.41 -12.36
C TYR A 220 4.30 12.23 -13.05
N ILE A 221 4.80 11.00 -13.16
CA ILE A 221 6.16 10.72 -13.66
C ILE A 221 6.26 10.91 -15.20
N ARG A 222 5.15 10.79 -15.92
CA ARG A 222 5.12 10.81 -17.39
C ARG A 222 5.77 12.05 -18.01
N GLU A 223 5.59 13.22 -17.41
CA GLU A 223 6.23 14.47 -17.88
C GLU A 223 7.75 14.33 -17.93
N GLU A 224 8.35 13.79 -16.87
CA GLU A 224 9.80 13.54 -16.82
C GLU A 224 10.24 12.48 -17.82
N PHE A 225 9.45 11.42 -17.97
CA PHE A 225 9.74 10.38 -18.96
C PHE A 225 9.80 10.97 -20.37
N GLU A 226 8.81 11.77 -20.76
CA GLU A 226 8.75 12.40 -22.07
C GLU A 226 9.90 13.40 -22.28
N ARG A 227 10.28 14.16 -21.24
CA ARG A 227 11.42 15.08 -21.28
C ARG A 227 12.76 14.37 -21.45
N SER A 228 12.95 13.26 -20.73
CA SER A 228 14.25 12.61 -20.61
C SER A 228 14.50 11.57 -21.69
N PHE A 229 13.47 10.95 -22.25
CA PHE A 229 13.58 9.85 -23.21
C PHE A 229 14.17 10.29 -24.54
N PHE A 230 15.09 9.49 -25.09
CA PHE A 230 15.60 9.66 -26.44
C PHE A 230 15.91 8.32 -27.11
N TRP A 231 15.75 8.27 -28.43
CA TRP A 231 16.24 7.17 -29.25
C TRP A 231 17.74 7.30 -29.48
N LYS A 232 18.45 6.19 -29.36
CA LYS A 232 19.85 6.07 -29.74
C LYS A 232 19.94 5.55 -31.18
N GLU A 233 21.09 5.78 -31.80
CA GLU A 233 21.41 5.16 -33.07
C GLU A 233 21.29 3.63 -32.96
N PRO A 234 20.62 2.96 -33.91
CA PRO A 234 20.50 1.52 -33.89
C PRO A 234 21.87 0.84 -33.93
N TYR A 235 22.08 -0.14 -33.06
CA TYR A 235 23.28 -0.97 -33.07
C TYR A 235 22.90 -2.36 -33.58
N MET A 236 23.55 -2.82 -34.65
CA MET A 236 23.27 -4.12 -35.29
C MET A 236 21.77 -4.28 -35.67
N GLY A 237 21.13 -3.20 -36.12
CA GLY A 237 19.70 -3.20 -36.49
C GLY A 237 18.73 -3.22 -35.30
N VAL A 238 19.24 -3.21 -34.06
CA VAL A 238 18.41 -3.18 -32.85
C VAL A 238 18.20 -1.73 -32.41
N ARG A 239 16.93 -1.33 -32.27
CA ARG A 239 16.59 -0.01 -31.71
C ARG A 239 17.03 0.07 -30.25
N GLN A 240 17.74 1.13 -29.92
CA GLN A 240 18.20 1.42 -28.56
C GLN A 240 17.60 2.74 -28.09
N TYR A 241 17.46 2.89 -26.77
CA TYR A 241 16.99 4.13 -26.17
C TYR A 241 17.84 4.51 -24.96
N GLY A 242 17.62 5.72 -24.46
CA GLY A 242 18.24 6.23 -23.26
C GLY A 242 17.36 7.27 -22.57
N PHE A 243 17.84 7.70 -21.40
CA PHE A 243 17.26 8.79 -20.64
C PHE A 243 18.34 9.80 -20.28
N ASN A 244 18.01 11.08 -20.41
CA ASN A 244 18.86 12.17 -19.94
C ASN A 244 18.77 12.27 -18.41
N VAL A 245 19.59 11.47 -17.70
CA VAL A 245 19.61 11.44 -16.24
C VAL A 245 20.00 12.83 -15.69
N PRO A 246 19.22 13.43 -14.78
CA PRO A 246 19.53 14.71 -14.16
C PRO A 246 20.86 14.67 -13.40
N LYS A 247 21.60 15.79 -13.38
CA LYS A 247 22.90 15.88 -12.69
C LYS A 247 22.77 15.72 -11.18
N GLU A 248 21.60 16.01 -10.63
CA GLU A 248 21.23 15.86 -9.23
C GLU A 248 21.07 14.38 -8.83
N CYS A 249 20.88 13.47 -9.80
CA CYS A 249 20.95 12.02 -9.62
C CYS A 249 22.38 11.50 -9.82
N ALA A 250 23.33 12.07 -9.08
CA ALA A 250 24.77 11.83 -9.23
C ALA A 250 25.26 10.51 -8.61
N THR A 251 24.56 9.97 -7.60
CA THR A 251 24.97 8.72 -6.98
C THR A 251 24.66 7.54 -7.90
N ARG A 252 25.49 6.49 -7.86
CA ARG A 252 25.29 5.29 -8.70
C ARG A 252 23.90 4.67 -8.50
N ILE A 253 23.43 4.63 -7.25
CA ILE A 253 22.09 4.10 -6.94
C ILE A 253 20.99 5.08 -7.36
N GLY A 254 21.18 6.39 -7.20
CA GLY A 254 20.23 7.40 -7.67
C GLY A 254 20.04 7.37 -9.19
N SER A 255 21.13 7.29 -9.96
CA SER A 255 21.07 7.14 -11.42
C SER A 255 20.40 5.82 -11.83
N HIS A 256 20.66 4.73 -11.11
CA HIS A 256 20.03 3.44 -11.36
C HIS A 256 18.52 3.47 -11.08
N CYS A 257 18.10 3.97 -9.91
CA CYS A 257 16.69 4.10 -9.58
C CYS A 257 15.95 5.03 -10.54
N TYR A 258 16.60 6.11 -11.01
CA TYR A 258 16.02 6.97 -12.06
C TYR A 258 15.79 6.18 -13.35
N TRP A 259 16.79 5.42 -13.80
CA TRP A 259 16.68 4.58 -14.98
C TRP A 259 15.56 3.54 -14.86
N GLU A 260 15.47 2.85 -13.73
CA GLU A 260 14.39 1.88 -13.46
C GLU A 260 13.02 2.55 -13.44
N LEU A 261 12.89 3.70 -12.77
CA LEU A 261 11.64 4.46 -12.71
C LEU A 261 11.15 4.87 -14.11
N MET A 262 12.04 5.41 -14.94
CA MET A 262 11.70 5.78 -16.32
C MET A 262 11.32 4.57 -17.18
N ASN A 263 11.96 3.41 -16.96
CA ASN A 263 11.57 2.18 -17.63
C ASN A 263 10.21 1.65 -17.16
N ALA A 264 9.93 1.80 -15.87
CA ALA A 264 8.69 1.35 -15.25
C ALA A 264 7.48 2.11 -15.84
N VAL A 265 7.62 3.42 -16.06
CA VAL A 265 6.58 4.26 -16.67
C VAL A 265 6.60 4.30 -18.20
N ARG A 266 7.60 3.69 -18.84
CA ARG A 266 7.64 3.59 -20.31
C ARG A 266 6.42 2.86 -20.87
N ARG A 267 5.81 1.98 -20.07
CA ARG A 267 4.54 1.33 -20.38
C ARG A 267 3.46 1.93 -19.50
N GLU A 268 2.39 2.36 -20.15
CA GLU A 268 1.18 2.78 -19.46
C GLU A 268 0.63 1.65 -18.58
N PRO A 269 0.02 1.94 -17.42
CA PRO A 269 -0.71 0.96 -16.63
C PRO A 269 -1.70 0.18 -17.49
N ASN A 270 -1.58 -1.14 -17.47
CA ASN A 270 -2.40 -2.04 -18.29
C ASN A 270 -3.79 -2.28 -17.70
N PHE A 271 -3.94 -2.14 -16.38
CA PHE A 271 -5.23 -2.30 -15.71
C PHE A 271 -5.98 -0.97 -15.76
N PRO A 272 -7.11 -0.87 -16.48
CA PRO A 272 -7.79 0.40 -16.69
C PRO A 272 -8.41 0.90 -15.39
N LEU A 273 -8.69 2.20 -15.34
CA LEU A 273 -9.52 2.78 -14.27
C LEU A 273 -10.93 2.17 -14.35
N PHE A 274 -11.55 1.98 -13.19
CA PHE A 274 -12.92 1.49 -13.07
C PHE A 274 -13.62 2.25 -11.95
N GLU A 275 -14.92 2.48 -12.09
CA GLU A 275 -15.70 3.11 -11.02
C GLU A 275 -16.29 2.02 -10.14
N ASN A 276 -16.04 2.09 -8.82
CA ASN A 276 -16.80 1.27 -7.88
C ASN A 276 -18.11 1.98 -7.55
N GLN A 277 -19.22 1.24 -7.61
CA GLN A 277 -20.38 1.56 -6.79
C GLN A 277 -19.95 1.52 -5.31
N ARG A 278 -20.33 2.53 -4.52
CA ARG A 278 -19.93 2.73 -3.11
C ARG A 278 -19.85 1.41 -2.33
N ALA A 279 -18.74 1.17 -1.62
CA ALA A 279 -18.68 0.13 -0.61
C ALA A 279 -19.85 0.28 0.38
N LEU A 280 -20.52 -0.82 0.67
CA LEU A 280 -21.51 -0.91 1.74
C LEU A 280 -20.78 -0.74 3.08
N ARG A 281 -21.03 0.37 3.77
CA ARG A 281 -20.68 0.53 5.19
C ARG A 281 -21.82 -0.08 5.98
N LEU A 282 -21.65 -1.30 6.47
CA LEU A 282 -22.69 -1.93 7.27
C LEU A 282 -22.73 -1.34 8.68
N ILE A 283 -23.94 -0.90 9.04
CA ILE A 283 -24.47 -1.00 10.40
C ILE A 283 -25.11 -2.39 10.42
N PHE A 284 -24.46 -3.40 11.00
CA PHE A 284 -25.18 -4.62 11.33
C PHE A 284 -26.04 -4.31 12.56
N ASP A 285 -27.35 -4.44 12.42
CA ASP A 285 -28.33 -4.27 13.48
C ASP A 285 -29.11 -5.59 13.50
N PHE A 286 -28.57 -6.60 14.19
CA PHE A 286 -29.29 -7.86 14.40
C PHE A 286 -30.34 -7.61 15.48
N LYS A 287 -31.52 -7.15 15.08
CA LYS A 287 -32.71 -7.29 15.92
C LYS A 287 -33.15 -8.74 15.88
N SER A 288 -32.78 -9.51 16.90
CA SER A 288 -33.54 -10.69 17.34
C SER A 288 -34.71 -10.24 18.20
#